data_AF-A0A7K9BG94-F1
#
_entry.id   AF-A0A7K9BG94-F1
#
_cell.length_a   1.000
_cell.length_b   1.000
_cell.length_c   1.000
_cell.angle_alpha   90.00
_cell.angle_beta   90.00
_cell.angle_gamma   90.00
#
_symmetry.space_group_name_H-M   'P 1'
#
loop_
_entity.id
_entity.type
_entity.pdbx_description
1 polymer ?
#
loop_
_entity_poly.entity_id
_entity_poly.type
_entity_poly.pdbx_seq_one_letter_code
_entity_poly.pdbx_strand_id
1 'polypeptide(L)'
;MVRPGMGSFLVFVGLRGTAAELALPSTNFWLYPHNDLDGMMSRYAALSREDVPDNLAMMFITFPAAKDPTYQERHPGRSCMTLLTMARYEWFEEWAGTRAKHRGAGYQQYKMAIAQRLLERALRRFPQLRDKV
;
A
#
# COMPACT_ATOMS: atom_id res chain seq x y z
N MET A 1 -12.37 27.84 6.94
CA MET A 1 -12.32 26.88 5.81
C MET A 1 -11.49 25.68 6.25
N VAL A 2 -12.02 24.47 6.16
CA VAL A 2 -11.35 23.23 6.61
C VAL A 2 -10.31 22.82 5.57
N ARG A 3 -9.11 22.42 6.01
CA ARG A 3 -8.04 21.92 5.13
C ARG A 3 -8.02 20.39 5.11
N PRO A 4 -7.72 19.74 3.97
CA PRO A 4 -7.51 18.29 3.94
C PRO A 4 -6.39 17.88 4.90
N GLY A 5 -6.63 16.82 5.68
CA GLY A 5 -5.60 16.17 6.47
C GLY A 5 -4.82 15.14 5.66
N MET A 6 -3.81 14.53 6.30
CA MET A 6 -3.11 13.39 5.71
C MET A 6 -4.07 12.20 5.60
N GLY A 7 -4.21 11.65 4.41
CA GLY A 7 -4.97 10.43 4.13
C GLY A 7 -4.10 9.18 4.11
N SER A 8 -4.71 8.06 3.74
CA SER A 8 -4.04 6.78 3.56
C SER A 8 -4.21 6.26 2.14
N PHE A 9 -3.15 5.67 1.60
CA PHE A 9 -3.16 4.97 0.33
C PHE A 9 -3.04 3.48 0.60
N LEU A 10 -4.06 2.72 0.18
CA LEU A 10 -4.12 1.27 0.40
C LEU A 10 -3.95 0.52 -0.92
N VAL A 11 -3.14 -0.54 -0.87
CA VAL A 11 -3.01 -1.52 -1.95
C VAL A 11 -3.50 -2.87 -1.43
N PHE A 12 -4.48 -3.43 -2.12
CA PHE A 12 -4.99 -4.77 -1.85
C PHE A 12 -4.39 -5.75 -2.84
N VAL A 13 -3.68 -6.75 -2.33
CA VAL A 13 -2.94 -7.72 -3.12
C VAL A 13 -3.55 -9.11 -2.87
N GLY A 14 -4.03 -9.74 -3.94
CA GLY A 14 -4.44 -11.14 -3.91
C GLY A 14 -3.20 -12.04 -4.00
N LEU A 15 -3.24 -13.18 -3.33
CA LEU A 15 -2.16 -14.16 -3.37
C LEU A 15 -2.72 -15.56 -3.70
N ARG A 16 -2.03 -16.26 -4.60
CA ARG A 16 -2.28 -17.69 -4.91
C ARG A 16 -1.61 -18.56 -3.85
N GLY A 17 -2.41 -19.29 -3.08
CA GLY A 17 -1.97 -20.11 -1.95
C GLY A 17 -2.61 -19.67 -0.64
N THR A 18 -2.80 -20.63 0.26
CA THR A 18 -3.31 -20.42 1.61
C THR A 18 -2.27 -19.72 2.50
N ALA A 19 -2.71 -19.16 3.64
CA ALA A 19 -1.79 -18.56 4.59
C ALA A 19 -0.73 -19.55 5.12
N ALA A 20 -1.11 -20.82 5.29
CA ALA A 20 -0.20 -21.88 5.71
C ALA A 20 0.84 -22.22 4.64
N GLU A 21 0.41 -22.45 3.38
CA GLU A 21 1.31 -22.76 2.25
C GLU A 21 2.34 -21.64 1.99
N LEU A 22 1.94 -20.39 2.21
CA LEU A 22 2.78 -19.21 1.98
C LEU A 22 3.56 -18.76 3.22
N ALA A 23 3.40 -19.45 4.35
CA ALA A 23 3.97 -19.09 5.65
C ALA A 23 3.70 -17.62 6.03
N LEU A 24 2.46 -17.17 5.85
CA LEU A 24 2.07 -15.78 6.16
C LEU A 24 1.98 -15.57 7.67
N PRO A 25 2.66 -14.55 8.23
CA PRO A 25 2.54 -14.23 9.64
C PRO A 25 1.22 -13.53 9.95
N SER A 26 0.68 -13.74 11.16
CA SER A 26 -0.48 -13.01 11.67
C SER A 26 -0.12 -11.62 12.23
N THR A 27 1.16 -11.26 12.27
CA THR A 27 1.64 -9.97 12.78
C THR A 27 1.55 -8.86 11.73
N ASN A 28 1.47 -7.63 12.22
CA ASN A 28 1.55 -6.41 11.41
C ASN A 28 2.99 -5.90 11.37
N PHE A 29 3.39 -5.32 10.25
CA PHE A 29 4.69 -4.67 10.10
C PHE A 29 4.48 -3.19 9.84
N TRP A 30 5.17 -2.35 10.60
CA TRP A 30 5.40 -0.94 10.28
C TRP A 30 6.86 -0.78 9.91
N LEU A 31 7.11 -0.34 8.69
CA LEU A 31 8.44 -0.19 8.11
C LEU A 31 8.72 1.30 7.93
N TYR A 32 9.77 1.76 8.59
CA TYR A 32 10.29 3.12 8.51
C TYR A 32 11.74 3.06 8.02
N PRO A 33 12.15 3.89 7.04
CA PRO A 33 13.53 3.96 6.57
C PRO A 33 14.45 4.67 7.56
N HIS A 34 13.91 5.51 8.44
CA HIS A 34 14.67 6.33 9.40
C HIS A 34 13.96 6.39 10.76
N ASN A 35 14.73 6.69 11.82
CA ASN A 35 14.22 6.81 13.19
C ASN A 35 13.67 8.21 13.52
N ASP A 36 14.07 9.24 12.78
CA ASP A 36 13.51 10.60 12.86
C ASP A 36 12.15 10.62 12.13
N LEU A 37 11.10 10.20 12.83
CA LEU A 37 9.76 10.08 12.24
C LEU A 37 9.16 11.44 11.87
N ASP A 38 9.35 12.45 12.72
CA ASP A 38 8.79 13.78 12.50
C ASP A 38 9.45 14.46 11.29
N GLY A 39 10.79 14.45 11.22
CA GLY A 39 11.51 15.03 10.09
C GLY A 39 11.26 14.24 8.81
N MET A 40 11.17 12.92 8.87
CA MET A 40 10.82 12.08 7.73
C MET A 40 9.42 12.40 7.19
N MET A 41 8.42 12.49 8.05
CA MET A 41 7.05 12.83 7.66
C MET A 41 6.94 14.27 7.13
N SER A 42 7.71 15.20 7.71
CA SER A 42 7.77 16.59 7.25
C SER A 42 8.36 16.69 5.83
N ARG A 43 9.48 15.99 5.57
CA ARG A 43 10.09 15.89 4.23
C ARG A 43 9.14 15.24 3.23
N TYR A 44 8.49 14.15 3.62
CA TYR A 44 7.53 13.44 2.78
C TYR A 44 6.31 14.30 2.43
N ALA A 45 5.76 15.02 3.42
CA ALA A 45 4.64 15.91 3.19
C ALA A 45 5.00 17.08 2.24
N ALA A 46 6.28 17.49 2.19
CA ALA A 46 6.76 18.55 1.31
C ALA A 46 7.03 18.10 -0.14
N LEU A 47 6.95 16.81 -0.45
CA LEU A 47 7.22 16.30 -1.79
C LEU A 47 6.20 16.78 -2.83
N SER A 48 6.70 17.03 -4.03
CA SER A 48 5.87 17.07 -5.25
C SER A 48 5.27 15.70 -5.50
N ARG A 49 4.15 15.62 -6.21
CA ARG A 49 3.50 14.32 -6.49
C ARG A 49 4.43 13.41 -7.31
N GLU A 50 5.22 13.98 -8.20
CA GLU A 50 6.13 13.26 -9.09
C GLU A 50 7.21 12.50 -8.31
N ASP A 51 7.64 13.03 -7.16
CA ASP A 51 8.69 12.44 -6.32
C ASP A 51 8.16 11.36 -5.36
N VAL A 52 6.85 11.31 -5.11
CA VAL A 52 6.24 10.42 -4.10
C VAL A 52 6.55 8.93 -4.33
N PRO A 53 6.40 8.35 -5.55
CA PRO A 53 6.58 6.91 -5.74
C PRO A 53 7.95 6.40 -5.29
N ASP A 54 8.99 7.19 -5.48
CA ASP A 54 10.36 6.79 -5.14
C ASP A 54 10.74 7.13 -3.68
N ASN A 55 10.00 8.03 -3.02
CA ASN A 55 10.31 8.57 -1.70
C ASN A 55 9.30 8.21 -0.60
N LEU A 56 8.62 7.06 -0.70
CA LEU A 56 7.65 6.60 0.30
C LEU A 56 8.25 6.55 1.71
N ALA A 57 7.69 7.35 2.63
CA ALA A 57 8.21 7.53 3.97
C ALA A 57 7.95 6.36 4.92
N MET A 58 6.82 5.69 4.76
CA MET A 58 6.45 4.57 5.64
C MET A 58 5.67 3.54 4.86
N MET A 59 5.70 2.30 5.35
CA MET A 59 4.87 1.23 4.81
C MET A 59 4.33 0.36 5.94
N PHE A 60 3.03 0.10 5.91
CA PHE A 60 2.38 -0.89 6.75
C PHE A 60 2.04 -2.13 5.93
N ILE A 61 2.23 -3.32 6.50
CA ILE A 61 1.93 -4.62 5.88
C ILE A 61 1.09 -5.46 6.86
N THR A 62 -0.02 -6.00 6.38
CA THR A 62 -0.84 -6.98 7.09
C THR A 62 -1.29 -8.11 6.17
N PHE A 63 -1.48 -9.29 6.75
CA PHE A 63 -2.05 -10.46 6.08
C PHE A 63 -3.38 -10.84 6.74
N PRO A 64 -4.53 -10.29 6.31
CA PRO A 64 -5.84 -10.59 6.91
C PRO A 64 -6.17 -12.09 6.89
N ALA A 65 -5.79 -12.80 5.82
CA ALA A 65 -6.00 -14.23 5.67
C ALA A 65 -5.28 -15.08 6.74
N ALA A 66 -4.20 -14.58 7.35
CA ALA A 66 -3.48 -15.26 8.43
C ALA A 66 -4.08 -14.98 9.83
N LYS A 67 -5.06 -14.07 9.92
CA LYS A 67 -5.69 -13.64 11.19
C LYS A 67 -7.09 -14.18 11.37
N ASP A 68 -7.75 -14.53 10.27
CA ASP A 68 -9.10 -15.08 10.28
C ASP A 68 -9.04 -16.59 10.03
N PRO A 69 -9.31 -17.42 11.05
CA PRO A 69 -9.26 -18.88 10.90
C PRO A 69 -10.27 -19.43 9.89
N THR A 70 -11.34 -18.69 9.59
CA THR A 70 -12.37 -19.08 8.62
C THR A 70 -12.05 -18.66 7.19
N TYR A 71 -10.96 -17.92 6.97
CA TYR A 71 -10.65 -17.34 5.65
C TYR A 71 -10.48 -18.42 4.59
N GLN A 72 -9.80 -19.53 4.93
CA GLN A 72 -9.55 -20.62 3.99
C GLN A 72 -10.82 -21.34 3.56
N GLU A 73 -11.80 -21.49 4.47
CA GLU A 73 -13.10 -22.10 4.14
C GLU A 73 -13.87 -21.25 3.13
N ARG A 74 -13.83 -19.92 3.29
CA ARG A 74 -14.52 -18.96 2.41
C ARG A 74 -13.76 -18.69 1.11
N HIS A 75 -12.43 -18.83 1.13
CA HIS A 75 -11.54 -18.56 -0.01
C HIS A 75 -10.46 -19.64 -0.18
N PRO A 76 -10.84 -20.87 -0.61
CA PRO A 76 -9.89 -21.98 -0.75
C PRO A 76 -8.73 -21.66 -1.69
N GLY A 77 -7.50 -22.02 -1.30
CA GLY A 77 -6.29 -21.84 -2.11
C GLY A 77 -5.89 -20.39 -2.35
N ARG A 78 -6.45 -19.44 -1.60
CA ARG A 78 -6.16 -18.00 -1.74
C ARG A 78 -5.85 -17.36 -0.39
N SER A 79 -5.10 -16.27 -0.45
CA SER A 79 -4.84 -15.39 0.68
C SER A 79 -4.72 -13.95 0.19
N CYS A 80 -4.47 -13.01 1.10
CA CYS A 80 -4.34 -11.61 0.74
C CYS A 80 -3.33 -10.87 1.63
N MET A 81 -2.77 -9.82 1.06
CA MET A 81 -1.89 -8.86 1.71
C MET A 81 -2.45 -7.45 1.47
N THR A 82 -2.48 -6.65 2.53
CA THR A 82 -2.83 -5.22 2.42
C THR A 82 -1.61 -4.39 2.77
N LEU A 83 -1.29 -3.46 1.88
CA LEU A 83 -0.22 -2.49 2.05
C LEU A 83 -0.84 -1.12 2.30
N LEU A 84 -0.21 -0.33 3.16
CA LEU A 84 -0.63 1.04 3.43
C LEU A 84 0.56 1.99 3.48
N THR A 85 0.37 3.19 2.95
CA THR A 85 1.23 4.36 3.19
C THR A 85 0.38 5.61 3.36
N MET A 86 1.01 6.74 3.69
CA MET A 86 0.33 8.02 3.85
C MET A 86 0.19 8.73 2.50
N ALA A 87 -0.91 9.45 2.30
CA ALA A 87 -1.17 10.19 1.07
C ALA A 87 -1.80 11.56 1.32
N ARG A 88 -1.25 12.59 0.69
CA ARG A 88 -1.84 13.93 0.68
C ARG A 88 -2.93 14.04 -0.40
N TYR A 89 -3.94 14.86 -0.12
CA TYR A 89 -5.01 15.14 -1.07
C TYR A 89 -4.47 15.84 -2.32
N GLU A 90 -3.54 16.77 -2.11
CA GLU A 90 -2.92 17.63 -3.13
C GLU A 90 -2.22 16.82 -4.23
N TRP A 91 -1.73 15.62 -3.91
CA TRP A 91 -1.13 14.74 -4.92
C TRP A 91 -2.14 14.17 -5.92
N PHE A 92 -3.44 14.23 -5.61
CA PHE A 92 -4.52 13.73 -6.44
C PHE A 92 -5.54 14.82 -6.81
N GLU A 93 -5.29 16.09 -6.46
CA GLU A 93 -6.27 17.17 -6.56
C GLU A 93 -6.69 17.47 -8.00
N GLU A 94 -5.79 17.26 -8.97
CA GLU A 94 -6.08 17.41 -10.40
C GLU A 94 -7.33 16.62 -10.84
N TRP A 95 -7.60 15.49 -10.17
CA TRP A 95 -8.73 14.61 -10.49
C TRP A 95 -9.93 14.76 -9.55
N ALA A 96 -9.96 15.77 -8.67
CA ALA A 96 -11.03 15.94 -7.67
C ALA A 96 -12.43 16.10 -8.27
N GLY A 97 -12.55 16.81 -9.40
CA GLY A 97 -13.82 17.03 -10.10
C GLY A 97 -14.27 15.87 -11.00
N THR A 98 -13.47 14.81 -11.12
CA THR A 98 -13.77 13.68 -12.01
C THR A 98 -14.61 12.62 -11.31
N ARG A 99 -15.50 11.95 -12.08
CA ARG A 99 -16.29 10.83 -11.57
C ARG A 99 -15.37 9.69 -11.13
N ALA A 100 -15.62 9.13 -9.95
CA ALA A 100 -14.91 7.94 -9.46
C ALA A 100 -14.93 6.82 -10.52
N LYS A 101 -13.79 6.13 -10.68
CA LYS A 101 -13.52 5.13 -11.73
C LYS A 101 -13.35 5.68 -13.17
N HIS A 102 -13.53 6.98 -13.40
CA HIS A 102 -13.39 7.62 -14.73
C HIS A 102 -12.33 8.73 -14.76
N ARG A 103 -11.24 8.57 -14.01
CA ARG A 103 -10.19 9.61 -13.83
C ARG A 103 -9.11 9.65 -14.93
N GLY A 104 -9.28 8.87 -16.00
CA GLY A 104 -8.35 8.82 -17.12
C GLY A 104 -7.03 8.07 -16.83
N ALA A 105 -6.17 7.99 -17.85
CA ALA A 105 -4.94 7.21 -17.82
C ALA A 105 -3.88 7.80 -16.86
N GLY A 106 -3.75 9.14 -16.79
CA GLY A 106 -2.77 9.79 -15.93
C GLY A 106 -2.95 9.45 -14.45
N TYR A 107 -4.19 9.50 -13.95
CA TYR A 107 -4.52 9.07 -12.58
C TYR A 107 -4.13 7.61 -12.33
N GLN A 108 -4.46 6.72 -13.28
CA GLN A 108 -4.17 5.29 -13.12
C GLN A 108 -2.67 5.02 -13.13
N GLN A 109 -1.92 5.64 -14.04
CA GLN A 109 -0.45 5.52 -14.10
C GLN A 109 0.18 5.99 -12.81
N TYR A 110 -0.18 7.18 -12.32
CA TYR A 110 0.36 7.72 -11.07
C TYR A 110 0.02 6.86 -9.85
N LYS A 111 -1.27 6.49 -9.70
CA LYS A 111 -1.73 5.58 -8.65
C LYS A 111 -0.97 4.24 -8.70
N MET A 112 -0.76 3.70 -9.90
CA MET A 112 -0.08 2.42 -10.05
C MET A 112 1.42 2.49 -9.80
N ALA A 113 2.08 3.61 -10.10
CA ALA A 113 3.48 3.80 -9.73
C ALA A 113 3.69 3.68 -8.22
N ILE A 114 2.85 4.34 -7.42
CA ILE A 114 2.88 4.21 -5.95
C ILE A 114 2.62 2.76 -5.53
N ALA A 115 1.60 2.12 -6.09
CA ALA A 115 1.22 0.76 -5.73
C ALA A 115 2.31 -0.28 -6.07
N GLN A 116 2.95 -0.15 -7.23
CA GLN A 116 4.06 -1.00 -7.66
C GLN A 116 5.27 -0.83 -6.74
N ARG A 117 5.63 0.41 -6.37
CA ARG A 117 6.73 0.68 -5.43
C ARG A 117 6.48 0.10 -4.04
N LEU A 118 5.24 0.18 -3.54
CA LEU A 118 4.85 -0.52 -2.30
C LEU A 118 4.99 -2.03 -2.46
N LEU A 119 4.45 -2.60 -3.54
CA LEU A 119 4.52 -4.04 -3.77
C LEU A 119 5.97 -4.54 -3.87
N GLU A 120 6.83 -3.83 -4.61
CA GLU A 120 8.26 -4.14 -4.72
C GLU A 120 8.94 -4.18 -3.34
N ARG A 121 8.65 -3.20 -2.47
CA ARG A 121 9.17 -3.16 -1.09
C ARG A 121 8.65 -4.34 -0.25
N ALA A 122 7.37 -4.69 -0.36
CA ALA A 122 6.82 -5.88 0.29
C ALA A 122 7.51 -7.16 -0.19
N LEU A 123 7.71 -7.33 -1.50
CA LEU A 123 8.34 -8.51 -2.09
C LEU A 123 9.84 -8.61 -1.83
N ARG A 124 10.52 -7.51 -1.44
CA ARG A 124 11.87 -7.58 -0.88
C ARG A 124 11.87 -8.18 0.53
N ARG A 125 10.85 -7.88 1.34
CA ARG A 125 10.69 -8.42 2.70
C ARG A 125 10.18 -9.86 2.71
N PHE A 126 9.27 -10.19 1.79
CA PHE A 126 8.62 -11.49 1.65
C PHE A 126 8.90 -12.06 0.24
N PRO A 127 10.15 -12.45 -0.06
CA PRO A 127 10.54 -12.90 -1.39
C PRO A 127 9.77 -14.13 -1.88
N GLN A 128 9.28 -14.98 -0.98
CA GLN A 128 8.49 -16.16 -1.31
C GLN A 128 7.13 -15.83 -1.97
N LEU A 129 6.68 -14.56 -1.91
CA LEU A 129 5.40 -14.13 -2.47
C LEU A 129 5.48 -13.64 -3.91
N ARG A 130 6.68 -13.52 -4.50
CA ARG A 130 6.88 -12.91 -5.83
C ARG A 130 6.02 -13.54 -6.93
N ASP A 131 5.99 -14.87 -6.98
CA ASP A 131 5.24 -15.61 -7.99
C ASP A 131 3.81 -15.96 -7.54
N LYS A 132 3.33 -15.32 -6.46
CA LYS A 132 2.03 -15.58 -5.85
C LYS A 132 1.04 -14.43 -6.05
N VAL A 133 1.53 -13.23 -6.36
CA VAL A 133 0.72 -12.04 -6.69
C VAL A 133 -0.08 -12.26 -7.97
#